data_AF-A0A7C4W101-F1
#
_entry.id   AF-A0A7C4W101-F1
#
_cell.length_a   1.000
_cell.length_b   1.000
_cell.length_c   1.000
_cell.angle_alpha   90.00
_cell.angle_beta   90.00
_cell.angle_gamma   90.00
#
_symmetry.space_group_name_H-M   'P 1'
#
loop_
_entity.id
_entity.type
_entity.pdbx_description
1 polymer ?
#
loop_
_entity_poly.entity_id
_entity_poly.type
_entity_poly.pdbx_seq_one_letter_code
_entity_poly.pdbx_strand_id
1 'polypeptide(L)'
;VDDPDFPDGYDFMRAFENVVVFRTFSKMYALAGLRVGYLAASETLARFIRKTVVAYSVNRPAQEAAQTALSDDREHIEKTRTLVREGKQFLQDVAAELNFPFQSGEGNYVMMKAPINDTLLYRKLMKRGFMIRTMTGFRFPG
;
A
#
# COMPACT_ATOMS: atom_id res chain seq x y z
N VAL A 1 1.25 -6.64 -7.22
CA VAL A 1 0.45 -6.52 -8.45
C VAL A 1 0.67 -7.81 -9.19
N ASP A 2 -0.42 -8.52 -9.39
CA ASP A 2 -0.42 -9.83 -10.03
C ASP A 2 -1.04 -9.75 -11.44
N ASP A 3 -1.76 -8.65 -11.74
CA ASP A 3 -2.26 -8.33 -13.08
C ASP A 3 -1.09 -7.93 -14.02
N PRO A 4 -0.82 -8.70 -15.09
CA PRO A 4 0.26 -8.40 -16.02
C PRO A 4 0.01 -7.15 -16.86
N ASP A 5 -1.24 -6.73 -17.02
CA ASP A 5 -1.61 -5.52 -17.79
C ASP A 5 -1.54 -4.24 -16.93
N PHE A 6 -1.26 -4.37 -15.63
CA PHE A 6 -1.14 -3.23 -14.74
C PHE A 6 0.12 -2.41 -15.07
N PRO A 7 0.01 -1.08 -15.22
CA PRO A 7 1.13 -0.25 -15.65
C PRO A 7 2.31 -0.28 -14.66
N ASP A 8 3.51 -0.56 -15.16
CA ASP A 8 4.74 -0.38 -14.38
C ASP A 8 5.21 1.08 -14.46
N GLY A 9 5.15 1.78 -13.33
CA GLY A 9 5.64 3.16 -13.22
C GLY A 9 7.11 3.33 -13.64
N TYR A 10 7.94 2.28 -13.55
CA TYR A 10 9.32 2.34 -14.03
C TYR A 10 9.43 2.46 -15.56
N ASP A 11 8.49 1.89 -16.31
CA ASP A 11 8.48 2.00 -17.77
C ASP A 11 8.08 3.42 -18.19
N PHE A 12 7.10 4.02 -17.51
CA PHE A 12 6.78 5.44 -17.68
C PHE A 12 7.95 6.35 -17.28
N MET A 13 8.65 6.04 -16.19
CA MET A 13 9.84 6.77 -15.77
C MET A 13 10.97 6.71 -16.81
N ARG A 14 11.12 5.57 -17.50
CA ARG A 14 12.08 5.43 -18.61
C ARG A 14 11.63 6.18 -19.87
N ALA A 15 10.33 6.25 -20.13
CA ALA A 15 9.78 6.92 -21.31
C ALA A 15 9.67 8.45 -21.15
N PHE A 16 9.51 8.96 -19.93
CA PHE A 16 9.23 10.37 -19.65
C PHE A 16 10.08 10.91 -18.49
N GLU A 17 10.87 11.96 -18.76
CA GLU A 17 11.81 12.52 -17.77
C GLU A 17 11.15 13.21 -16.56
N ASN A 18 9.86 13.54 -16.67
CA ASN A 18 9.07 14.23 -15.64
C ASN A 18 8.27 13.27 -14.73
N VAL A 19 8.50 11.96 -14.82
CA VAL A 19 7.84 10.95 -13.99
C VAL A 19 8.70 10.63 -12.76
N VAL A 20 8.05 10.57 -11.59
CA VAL A 20 8.65 10.16 -10.32
C VAL A 20 7.87 8.96 -9.78
N VAL A 21 8.58 7.87 -9.49
CA VAL A 21 8.02 6.65 -8.90
C VAL A 21 8.34 6.63 -7.42
N PHE A 22 7.32 6.51 -6.57
CA PHE A 22 7.51 6.34 -5.13
C PHE A 22 7.37 4.87 -4.73
N ARG A 23 8.21 4.43 -3.81
CA ARG A 23 8.17 3.10 -3.22
C ARG A 23 8.36 3.20 -1.71
N THR A 24 7.75 2.27 -0.97
CA THR A 24 7.82 2.25 0.49
C THR A 24 8.06 0.84 0.99
N PHE A 25 8.81 0.73 2.10
CA PHE A 25 8.97 -0.52 2.83
C PHE A 25 7.84 -0.77 3.83
N SER A 26 6.88 0.16 3.95
CA SER A 26 5.85 0.09 4.99
C SER A 26 4.86 -1.06 4.82
N LYS A 27 4.68 -1.57 3.61
CA LYS A 27 3.65 -2.58 3.28
C LYS A 27 4.28 -3.93 3.00
N MET A 28 4.75 -4.14 1.78
CA MET A 28 5.25 -5.45 1.32
C MET A 28 6.39 -6.02 2.18
N TYR A 29 7.20 -5.15 2.79
CA TYR A 29 8.35 -5.51 3.61
C TYR A 29 8.08 -5.41 5.12
N ALA A 30 6.84 -5.15 5.54
CA ALA A 30 6.44 -5.01 6.95
C ALA A 30 7.21 -3.97 7.80
N LEU A 31 7.89 -2.99 7.19
CA LEU A 31 8.70 -1.97 7.91
C LEU A 31 7.93 -0.67 8.19
N ALA A 32 6.62 -0.73 8.45
CA ALA A 32 5.78 0.47 8.61
C ALA A 32 6.28 1.41 9.72
N GLY A 33 6.76 0.85 10.83
CA GLY A 33 7.26 1.59 11.98
C GLY A 33 8.61 2.29 11.74
N LEU A 34 9.39 1.86 10.76
CA LEU A 34 10.75 2.39 10.52
C LEU A 34 10.77 3.62 9.61
N ARG A 35 9.64 3.94 8.97
CA ARG A 35 9.46 5.15 8.14
C ARG A 35 10.49 5.29 7.02
N VAL A 36 10.77 4.19 6.32
CA VAL A 36 11.71 4.16 5.19
C VAL A 36 11.01 3.92 3.85
N GLY A 37 11.50 4.61 2.83
CA GLY A 37 11.03 4.55 1.45
C GLY A 37 12.02 5.23 0.52
N TYR A 38 11.72 5.23 -0.77
CA TYR A 38 12.54 5.87 -1.77
C TYR A 38 11.67 6.40 -2.91
N LEU A 39 12.26 7.30 -3.69
CA LEU A 39 11.76 7.69 -5.00
C LEU A 39 12.77 7.29 -6.06
N ALA A 40 12.28 6.98 -7.25
CA ALA A 40 13.06 6.80 -8.46
C ALA A 40 12.58 7.82 -9.50
N ALA A 41 13.52 8.47 -10.18
CA ALA A 41 13.26 9.49 -11.18
C ALA A 41 14.46 9.59 -12.12
N SER A 42 14.35 10.41 -13.19
CA SER A 42 15.49 10.83 -13.98
C SER A 42 16.56 11.48 -13.09
N GLU A 43 17.85 11.35 -13.45
CA GLU A 43 18.94 11.87 -12.62
C GLU A 43 18.78 13.38 -12.35
N THR A 44 18.41 14.13 -13.39
CA THR A 44 18.14 15.57 -13.32
C THR A 44 17.07 15.86 -12.26
N LEU A 45 15.92 15.19 -12.33
CA LEU A 45 14.80 15.43 -11.42
C LEU A 45 15.13 14.97 -9.98
N ALA A 46 15.77 13.81 -9.83
CA ALA A 46 16.24 13.32 -8.54
C ALA A 46 17.21 14.29 -7.87
N ARG A 47 18.13 14.89 -8.63
CA ARG A 47 19.09 15.90 -8.14
C ARG A 47 18.39 17.18 -7.68
N PHE A 48 17.35 17.62 -8.40
CA PHE A 48 16.54 18.78 -7.97
C PHE A 48 15.76 18.48 -6.69
N ILE A 49 15.08 17.34 -6.61
CA ILE A 49 14.32 16.93 -5.42
C ILE A 49 15.26 16.77 -4.22
N ARG A 50 16.46 16.21 -4.41
CA ARG A 50 17.43 16.02 -3.32
C ARG A 50 17.78 17.31 -2.58
N LYS A 51 17.72 18.47 -3.24
CA LYS A 51 17.96 19.78 -2.63
C LYS A 51 16.91 20.18 -1.58
N THR A 52 15.71 19.59 -1.63
CA THR A 52 14.60 19.87 -0.69
C THR A 52 14.48 18.81 0.40
N VAL A 53 15.25 17.72 0.31
CA VAL A 53 15.21 16.63 1.28
C VAL A 53 15.92 17.07 2.56
N VAL A 54 15.25 16.87 3.69
CA VAL A 54 15.83 17.08 5.03
C VAL A 54 17.05 16.18 5.21
N ALA A 55 18.18 16.77 5.59
CA ALA A 55 19.39 16.03 5.91
C ALA A 55 19.11 15.03 7.04
N TYR A 56 19.64 13.81 6.91
CA TYR A 56 19.45 12.73 7.90
C TYR A 56 17.99 12.35 8.17
N SER A 57 17.11 12.45 7.16
CA SER A 57 15.68 12.14 7.27
C SER A 57 15.35 10.65 7.51
N VAL A 58 16.32 9.74 7.38
CA VAL A 58 16.15 8.31 7.64
C VAL A 58 17.23 7.85 8.62
N ASN A 59 16.81 7.28 9.76
CA ASN A 59 17.74 6.81 10.80
C ASN A 59 18.52 5.55 10.37
N ARG A 60 19.61 5.25 11.08
CA ARG A 60 20.49 4.11 10.75
C ARG A 60 19.78 2.75 10.79
N PRO A 61 18.99 2.40 11.84
CA PRO A 61 18.27 1.13 11.86
C PRO A 61 17.33 0.93 10.67
N ALA A 62 16.65 2.00 10.23
CA ALA A 62 15.76 1.94 9.07
C ALA A 62 16.52 1.71 7.75
N GLN A 63 17.72 2.28 7.61
CA GLN A 63 18.59 2.02 6.45
C GLN A 63 19.09 0.57 6.43
N GLU A 64 19.53 0.04 7.57
CA GLU A 64 20.01 -1.35 7.71
C GLU A 64 18.88 -2.36 7.43
N ALA A 65 17.69 -2.12 7.99
CA ALA A 65 16.52 -2.95 7.74
C ALA A 65 16.09 -2.93 6.26
N ALA A 66 16.10 -1.75 5.62
CA ALA A 66 15.78 -1.63 4.20
C ALA A 66 16.80 -2.35 3.30
N GLN A 67 18.11 -2.26 3.61
CA GLN A 67 19.15 -2.99 2.87
C GLN A 67 18.99 -4.51 3.00
N THR A 68 18.68 -4.98 4.21
CA THR A 68 18.44 -6.41 4.47
C THR A 68 17.19 -6.89 3.70
N ALA A 69 16.11 -6.13 3.77
CA ALA A 69 14.87 -6.41 3.03
C ALA A 69 15.05 -6.43 1.51
N LEU A 70 16.03 -5.71 0.96
CA LEU A 70 16.33 -5.75 -0.48
C LEU A 70 17.22 -6.92 -0.90
N SER A 71 18.01 -7.50 0.01
CA SER A 71 19.06 -8.47 -0.34
C SER A 71 18.57 -9.92 -0.36
N ASP A 72 17.60 -10.30 0.48
CA ASP A 72 17.21 -11.72 0.62
C ASP A 72 15.76 -11.95 1.07
N ASP A 73 14.81 -11.18 0.52
CA ASP A 73 13.41 -11.19 1.01
C ASP A 73 12.41 -11.86 0.06
N ARG A 74 12.88 -12.72 -0.85
CA ARG A 74 11.99 -13.40 -1.82
C ARG A 74 10.94 -14.26 -1.11
N GLU A 75 11.33 -15.00 -0.08
CA GLU A 75 10.40 -15.85 0.67
C GLU A 75 9.35 -15.03 1.42
N HIS A 76 9.75 -13.95 2.10
CA HIS A 76 8.81 -13.07 2.81
C HIS A 76 7.83 -12.39 1.85
N ILE A 77 8.32 -11.89 0.71
CA ILE A 77 7.47 -11.24 -0.29
C ILE A 77 6.41 -12.22 -0.80
N GLU A 78 6.78 -13.46 -1.14
CA GLU A 78 5.83 -14.46 -1.63
C GLU A 78 4.82 -14.89 -0.55
N LYS A 79 5.27 -15.05 0.72
CA LYS A 79 4.37 -15.29 1.85
C LYS A 79 3.40 -14.12 2.04
N THR A 80 3.88 -12.89 1.99
CA THR A 80 3.06 -11.68 2.13
C THR A 80 2.07 -11.54 0.97
N ARG A 81 2.47 -11.81 -0.27
CA ARG A 81 1.56 -11.84 -1.44
C ARG A 81 0.45 -12.86 -1.25
N THR A 82 0.81 -14.07 -0.84
CA THR A 82 -0.16 -15.16 -0.59
C THR A 82 -1.15 -14.75 0.50
N LEU A 83 -0.65 -14.26 1.64
CA LEU A 83 -1.48 -13.77 2.74
C LEU A 83 -2.45 -12.66 2.30
N VAL A 84 -1.97 -11.68 1.52
CA VAL A 84 -2.82 -10.60 1.02
C VAL A 84 -3.87 -11.12 0.06
N ARG A 85 -3.53 -12.05 -0.83
CA ARG A 85 -4.46 -12.67 -1.79
C ARG A 85 -5.57 -13.42 -1.06
N GLU A 86 -5.21 -14.29 -0.12
CA GLU A 86 -6.16 -15.07 0.68
C GLU A 86 -7.05 -14.17 1.54
N GLY A 87 -6.47 -13.19 2.22
CA GLY A 87 -7.23 -12.23 3.03
C GLY A 87 -8.20 -11.39 2.20
N LYS A 88 -7.80 -10.97 0.99
CA LYS A 88 -8.69 -10.29 0.06
C LYS A 88 -9.80 -11.21 -0.44
N GLN A 89 -9.52 -12.47 -0.75
CA GLN A 89 -10.55 -13.41 -1.19
C GLN A 89 -11.60 -13.62 -0.09
N PHE A 90 -11.14 -13.90 1.13
CA PHE A 90 -12.03 -14.03 2.30
C PHE A 90 -12.95 -12.82 2.49
N LEU A 91 -12.40 -11.60 2.40
CA LEU A 91 -13.19 -10.38 2.53
C LEU A 91 -14.22 -10.22 1.39
N GLN A 92 -13.88 -10.61 0.17
CA GLN A 92 -14.80 -10.57 -0.97
C GLN A 92 -15.95 -11.57 -0.80
N ASP A 93 -15.66 -12.77 -0.31
CA ASP A 93 -16.67 -13.80 -0.03
C ASP A 93 -17.65 -13.31 1.05
N VAL A 94 -17.14 -12.73 2.14
CA VAL A 94 -17.96 -12.11 3.20
C VAL A 94 -18.81 -10.97 2.64
N ALA A 95 -18.27 -10.13 1.77
CA ALA A 95 -19.03 -9.03 1.16
C ALA A 95 -20.16 -9.57 0.26
N ALA A 96 -19.89 -10.64 -0.51
CA ALA A 96 -20.89 -11.29 -1.34
C ALA A 96 -22.01 -11.93 -0.49
N GLU A 97 -21.66 -12.66 0.57
CA GLU A 97 -22.63 -13.26 1.50
C GLU A 97 -23.55 -12.19 2.13
N LEU A 98 -22.98 -11.05 2.51
CA LEU A 98 -23.72 -9.93 3.10
C LEU A 98 -24.45 -9.06 2.06
N ASN A 99 -24.30 -9.34 0.76
CA ASN A 99 -24.78 -8.49 -0.35
C ASN A 99 -24.28 -7.04 -0.26
N PHE A 100 -23.03 -6.83 0.17
CA PHE A 100 -22.41 -5.52 0.22
C PHE A 100 -21.65 -5.26 -1.08
N PRO A 101 -21.94 -4.15 -1.81
CA PRO A 101 -21.08 -3.74 -2.91
C PRO A 101 -19.66 -3.54 -2.42
N PHE A 102 -18.66 -4.02 -3.17
CA PHE A 102 -17.26 -3.90 -2.79
C PHE A 102 -16.37 -3.57 -3.99
N GLN A 103 -15.18 -3.04 -3.70
CA GLN A 103 -14.09 -2.85 -4.65
C GLN A 103 -12.81 -3.48 -4.12
N SER A 104 -12.15 -4.24 -4.99
CA SER A 104 -10.94 -5.01 -4.68
C SER A 104 -9.88 -4.74 -5.76
N GLY A 105 -9.20 -3.59 -5.67
CA GLY A 105 -8.10 -3.23 -6.60
C GLY A 105 -6.76 -3.86 -6.20
N GLU A 106 -5.66 -3.46 -6.83
CA GLU A 106 -4.30 -4.03 -6.59
C GLU A 106 -3.66 -3.72 -5.21
N GLY A 107 -4.37 -2.98 -4.36
CA GLY A 107 -3.96 -2.72 -2.98
C GLY A 107 -4.10 -3.94 -2.06
N ASN A 108 -3.64 -3.81 -0.83
CA ASN A 108 -3.72 -4.84 0.21
C ASN A 108 -4.97 -4.69 1.11
N TYR A 109 -6.10 -4.28 0.54
CA TYR A 109 -7.36 -4.05 1.26
C TYR A 109 -8.55 -4.28 0.33
N VAL A 110 -9.74 -4.42 0.93
CA VAL A 110 -11.03 -4.42 0.22
C VAL A 110 -11.87 -3.28 0.78
N MET A 111 -12.49 -2.50 -0.11
CA MET A 111 -13.42 -1.45 0.27
C MET A 111 -14.85 -1.98 0.14
N MET A 112 -15.66 -1.90 1.19
CA MET A 112 -17.04 -2.38 1.21
C MET A 112 -18.02 -1.26 1.52
N LYS A 113 -19.16 -1.25 0.85
CA LYS A 113 -20.26 -0.32 1.06
C LYS A 113 -21.35 -1.00 1.88
N ALA A 114 -21.35 -0.75 3.19
CA ALA A 114 -22.40 -1.22 4.07
C ALA A 114 -23.71 -0.42 3.87
N PRO A 115 -24.89 -0.99 4.20
CA PRO A 115 -26.17 -0.30 4.13
C PRO A 115 -26.39 0.73 5.24
N ILE A 116 -25.40 0.90 6.12
CA ILE A 116 -25.40 1.87 7.21
C ILE A 116 -24.21 2.81 7.10
N ASN A 117 -24.28 3.94 7.81
CA ASN A 117 -23.16 4.85 7.93
C ASN A 117 -21.90 4.11 8.44
N ASP A 118 -20.78 4.30 7.74
CA ASP A 118 -19.50 3.63 7.98
C ASP A 118 -18.87 4.02 9.32
N THR A 119 -19.06 5.27 9.79
CA THR A 119 -18.63 5.70 11.13
C THR A 119 -19.42 4.96 12.22
N LEU A 120 -20.72 4.72 12.02
CA LEU A 120 -21.50 3.88 12.94
C LEU A 120 -21.03 2.42 12.89
N LEU A 121 -20.77 1.88 11.71
CA LEU A 121 -20.24 0.51 11.56
C LEU A 121 -18.89 0.36 12.26
N TYR A 122 -17.95 1.29 12.03
CA TYR A 122 -16.65 1.34 12.70
C TYR A 122 -16.82 1.30 14.22
N ARG A 123 -17.68 2.13 14.80
CA ARG A 123 -17.94 2.12 16.25
C ARG A 123 -18.47 0.78 16.76
N LYS A 124 -19.37 0.13 16.00
CA LYS A 124 -19.90 -1.19 16.36
C LYS A 124 -18.83 -2.28 16.30
N LEU A 125 -17.98 -2.27 15.27
CA LEU A 125 -16.88 -3.23 15.09
C LEU A 125 -15.74 -3.02 16.10
N MET A 126 -15.40 -1.77 16.39
CA MET A 126 -14.38 -1.43 17.40
C MET A 126 -14.74 -1.94 18.79
N LYS A 127 -16.03 -1.91 19.18
CA LYS A 127 -16.50 -2.52 20.44
C LYS A 127 -16.27 -4.03 20.52
N ARG A 128 -16.03 -4.68 19.37
CA ARG A 128 -15.70 -6.10 19.25
C ARG A 128 -14.23 -6.35 18.94
N GLY A 129 -13.38 -5.32 18.99
CA GLY A 129 -11.94 -5.42 18.72
C GLY A 129 -11.53 -5.31 17.26
N PHE A 130 -12.47 -5.00 16.34
CA PHE A 130 -12.17 -4.89 14.92
C PHE A 130 -12.02 -3.43 14.49
N MET A 131 -10.79 -3.05 14.12
CA MET A 131 -10.49 -1.72 13.58
C MET A 131 -10.55 -1.72 12.07
N ILE A 132 -11.49 -0.96 11.52
CA ILE A 132 -11.61 -0.69 10.08
C ILE A 132 -11.35 0.79 9.79
N ARG A 133 -11.11 1.11 8.52
CA ARG A 133 -11.00 2.50 8.08
C ARG A 133 -12.33 2.99 7.52
N THR A 134 -12.87 4.07 8.08
CA THR A 134 -14.02 4.77 7.50
C THR A 134 -13.59 5.50 6.23
N MET A 135 -14.50 5.54 5.25
CA MET A 135 -14.31 6.21 3.96
C MET A 135 -15.18 7.47 3.84
N THR A 136 -15.88 7.90 4.90
CA THR A 136 -16.72 9.13 4.91
C THR A 136 -16.02 10.33 4.27
N GLY A 137 -14.72 10.54 4.56
CA GLY A 137 -13.94 11.65 4.02
C GLY A 137 -13.47 11.48 2.56
N PHE A 138 -13.51 10.26 2.03
CA PHE A 138 -13.01 9.91 0.69
C PHE A 138 -14.12 9.52 -0.29
N ARG A 139 -15.33 9.24 0.23
CA ARG A 139 -16.48 8.64 -0.47
C ARG A 139 -16.18 7.24 -1.01
N PHE A 140 -17.24 6.47 -1.23
CA PHE A 140 -17.12 5.21 -1.96
C PHE A 140 -17.09 5.53 -3.46
N PRO A 141 -16.13 5.03 -4.26
CA PRO A 141 -16.08 5.32 -5.68
C PRO A 141 -17.29 4.70 -6.40
N GLY A 142 -18.01 5.51 -7.18
CA GLY A 142 -19.32 5.15 -7.78
C GLY A 142 -20.47 5.78 -7.00
#